data_AF-A0A0T0M8E5-F1
#
_entry.id   AF-A0A0T0M8E5-F1
#
_cell.length_a   1.000
_cell.length_b   1.000
_cell.length_c   1.000
_cell.angle_alpha   90.00
_cell.angle_beta   90.00
_cell.angle_gamma   90.00
#
_symmetry.space_group_name_H-M   'P 1'
#
loop_
_entity.id
_entity.type
_entity.pdbx_description
1 polymer ?
#
loop_
_entity_poly.entity_id
_entity_poly.type
_entity_poly.pdbx_seq_one_letter_code
_entity_poly.pdbx_strand_id
1 'polypeptide(L)'
;MNGTDKLINMVETQNKDFKEYFVESCLFIKPEFVEKRAAEMLNIIEKKEKLPVRFSRKLGGVYYSDGKKVGAKNNKYKNNAQKLIENNLIHRDTSISVFFDGTGNQTLVKKIHEYTSHLISSGSYSHIINYTISHVWGEVTNPLYFSSLWNIVIIPDYLNYIMDKPEHQDKRNSEIKNLIKALCIELYNPNHLLPKGLNIQNVTQEYHDIAKKMIDEKKISFIEVRKEILAEEKKEEKLSETAIIKSDEFLSKNKEFIFGKLAEIKELNLDMVILPILLDKVICKDFFGLDYAVLQNKSEEKKERYYSKDFFKDSNGTEYQITNHWFFKQRELFSEWHNKLVEKYSNEIIIQ
;
A
#
# COMPACT_ATOMS: atom_id res chain seq x y z
N MET A 1 2.95 36.57 -0.44
CA MET A 1 2.06 35.78 0.44
C MET A 1 2.39 34.31 0.23
N ASN A 2 2.89 33.61 1.25
CA ASN A 2 3.33 32.21 1.14
C ASN A 2 2.08 31.28 1.13
N GLY A 3 2.18 30.11 0.49
CA GLY A 3 1.10 29.11 0.46
C GLY A 3 0.71 28.64 1.86
N THR A 4 1.67 28.53 2.79
CA THR A 4 1.41 28.21 4.20
C THR A 4 0.48 29.23 4.87
N ASP A 5 0.64 30.53 4.60
CA ASP A 5 -0.22 31.58 5.17
C ASP A 5 -1.67 31.43 4.71
N LYS A 6 -1.89 31.16 3.41
CA LYS A 6 -3.24 30.97 2.86
C LYS A 6 -3.94 29.78 3.50
N LEU A 7 -3.23 28.66 3.64
CA LEU A 7 -3.78 27.43 4.21
C LEU A 7 -4.17 27.63 5.67
N ILE A 8 -3.31 28.26 6.47
CA ILE A 8 -3.55 28.50 7.88
C ILE A 8 -4.71 29.49 8.06
N ASN A 9 -4.71 30.60 7.32
CA ASN A 9 -5.79 31.59 7.38
C ASN A 9 -7.15 30.98 7.00
N MET A 10 -7.20 30.06 6.03
CA MET A 10 -8.44 29.36 5.65
C MET A 10 -9.07 28.58 6.82
N VAL A 11 -8.25 28.04 7.74
CA VAL A 11 -8.72 27.29 8.91
C VAL A 11 -9.01 28.23 10.07
N GLU A 12 -8.11 29.18 10.35
CA GLU A 12 -8.24 30.09 11.49
C GLU A 12 -9.42 31.06 11.32
N THR A 13 -9.77 31.44 10.09
CA THR A 13 -11.00 32.21 9.80
C THR A 13 -12.29 31.48 10.18
N GLN A 14 -12.22 30.17 10.45
CA GLN A 14 -13.33 29.37 10.96
C GLN A 14 -13.28 29.20 12.49
N ASN A 15 -12.46 29.99 13.19
CA ASN A 15 -12.22 29.94 14.64
C ASN A 15 -11.71 28.57 15.14
N LYS A 16 -10.90 27.87 14.32
CA LYS A 16 -10.23 26.63 14.70
C LYS A 16 -8.74 26.84 14.86
N ASP A 17 -8.14 26.28 15.91
CA ASP A 17 -6.69 26.20 16.03
C ASP A 17 -6.13 25.30 14.92
N PHE A 18 -5.16 25.81 14.17
CA PHE A 18 -4.63 25.11 13.01
C PHE A 18 -3.93 23.79 13.37
N LYS A 19 -3.24 23.71 14.52
CA LYS A 19 -2.54 22.49 14.93
C LYS A 19 -3.54 21.41 15.33
N GLU A 20 -4.57 21.79 16.07
CA GLU A 20 -5.68 20.91 16.42
C GLU A 20 -6.38 20.39 15.17
N TYR A 21 -6.78 21.30 14.27
CA TYR A 21 -7.39 20.94 13.00
C TYR A 21 -6.53 19.99 12.17
N PHE A 22 -5.22 20.23 12.11
CA PHE A 22 -4.29 19.38 11.37
C PHE A 22 -4.30 17.95 11.92
N VAL A 23 -4.18 17.79 13.24
CA VAL A 23 -4.14 16.48 13.91
C VAL A 23 -5.47 15.74 13.75
N GLU A 24 -6.60 16.40 14.02
CA GLU A 24 -7.93 15.80 13.92
C GLU A 24 -8.26 15.35 12.49
N SER A 25 -7.70 16.04 11.49
CA SER A 25 -7.86 15.72 10.07
C SER A 25 -6.95 14.57 9.62
N CYS A 26 -5.94 14.17 10.40
CA CYS A 26 -5.06 13.06 10.07
C CYS A 26 -5.65 11.72 10.54
N LEU A 27 -5.30 10.63 9.86
CA LEU A 27 -5.61 9.27 10.32
C LEU A 27 -4.33 8.56 10.74
N PHE A 28 -4.29 8.15 12.01
CA PHE A 28 -3.22 7.37 12.60
C PHE A 28 -3.47 5.87 12.44
N ILE A 29 -2.40 5.07 12.45
CA ILE A 29 -2.53 3.60 12.43
C ILE A 29 -2.85 3.13 13.85
N LYS A 30 -3.77 2.19 14.01
CA LYS A 30 -4.09 1.67 15.35
C LYS A 30 -2.86 1.00 15.99
N PRO A 31 -2.60 1.19 17.31
CA PRO A 31 -1.43 0.64 17.98
C PRO A 31 -1.25 -0.87 17.76
N GLU A 32 -2.32 -1.65 17.76
CA GLU A 32 -2.25 -3.10 17.55
C GLU A 32 -1.70 -3.49 16.16
N PHE A 33 -1.94 -2.67 15.13
CA PHE A 33 -1.40 -2.91 13.79
C PHE A 33 0.06 -2.48 13.69
N VAL A 34 0.44 -1.43 14.43
CA VAL A 34 1.83 -0.99 14.55
C VAL A 34 2.68 -2.05 15.24
N GLU A 35 2.19 -2.60 16.36
CA GLU A 35 2.82 -3.69 17.10
C GLU A 35 2.93 -4.96 16.24
N LYS A 36 1.84 -5.35 15.57
CA LYS A 36 1.83 -6.49 14.66
C LYS A 36 2.89 -6.34 13.56
N ARG A 37 2.99 -5.15 12.94
CA ARG A 37 4.01 -4.90 11.93
C ARG A 37 5.42 -4.99 12.50
N ALA A 38 5.65 -4.41 13.68
CA ALA A 38 6.96 -4.46 14.32
C ALA A 38 7.40 -5.90 14.59
N ALA A 39 6.50 -6.75 15.11
CA ALA A 39 6.76 -8.16 15.32
C ALA A 39 7.09 -8.92 14.01
N GLU A 40 6.35 -8.64 12.93
CA GLU A 40 6.67 -9.20 11.60
C GLU A 40 8.06 -8.78 11.12
N MET A 41 8.44 -7.52 11.33
CA MET A 41 9.75 -7.01 10.95
C MET A 41 10.87 -7.67 11.74
N LEU A 42 10.69 -7.86 13.05
CA LEU A 42 11.65 -8.56 13.90
C LEU A 42 11.87 -10.00 13.42
N ASN A 43 10.80 -10.71 13.05
CA ASN A 43 10.89 -12.06 12.49
C ASN A 43 11.62 -12.10 11.14
N ILE A 44 11.37 -11.12 10.25
CA ILE A 44 12.10 -10.99 8.98
C ILE A 44 13.60 -10.79 9.24
N ILE A 45 13.95 -9.91 10.19
CA ILE A 45 15.34 -9.63 10.56
C ILE A 45 16.01 -10.88 11.15
N GLU A 46 15.34 -11.60 12.05
CA GLU A 46 15.83 -12.83 12.67
C GLU A 46 16.12 -13.92 11.62
N LYS A 47 15.22 -14.06 10.64
CA LYS A 47 15.38 -14.98 9.51
C LYS A 47 16.39 -14.51 8.46
N LYS A 48 17.00 -13.33 8.64
CA LYS A 48 17.91 -12.68 7.68
C LYS A 48 17.28 -12.44 6.31
N GLU A 49 15.95 -12.32 6.28
CA GLU A 49 15.19 -11.95 5.09
C GLU A 49 15.30 -10.43 4.84
N LYS A 50 14.86 -9.97 3.66
CA LYS A 50 15.05 -8.58 3.23
C LYS A 50 13.88 -7.70 3.63
N LEU A 51 14.15 -6.50 4.17
CA LEU A 51 13.16 -5.44 4.36
C LEU A 51 13.17 -4.44 3.20
N PRO A 52 12.01 -3.87 2.83
CA PRO A 52 11.95 -2.87 1.77
C PRO A 52 12.58 -1.54 2.25
N VAL A 53 13.11 -0.78 1.30
CA VAL A 53 13.58 0.61 1.45
C VAL A 53 13.22 1.43 0.22
N ARG A 54 13.10 2.75 0.36
CA ARG A 54 12.89 3.62 -0.80
C ARG A 54 14.22 3.89 -1.52
N PHE A 55 14.19 3.83 -2.84
CA PHE A 55 15.32 4.31 -3.64
C PHE A 55 15.48 5.83 -3.47
N SER A 56 16.70 6.26 -3.16
CA SER A 56 17.09 7.67 -3.11
C SER A 56 18.27 7.91 -4.04
N ARG A 57 18.38 9.08 -4.66
CA ARG A 57 19.57 9.40 -5.48
C ARG A 57 20.84 9.61 -4.65
N LYS A 58 20.70 9.76 -3.33
CA LYS A 58 21.80 9.95 -2.37
C LYS A 58 22.21 8.62 -1.71
N LEU A 59 22.44 7.56 -2.49
CA LEU A 59 22.79 6.22 -1.95
C LEU A 59 24.20 6.10 -1.38
N GLY A 60 25.07 7.07 -1.65
CA GLY A 60 26.52 6.95 -1.43
C GLY A 60 26.86 6.55 0.00
N GLY A 61 27.31 5.30 0.19
CA GLY A 61 27.75 4.80 1.49
C GLY A 61 26.64 4.46 2.49
N VAL A 62 25.38 4.44 2.08
CA VAL A 62 24.23 3.99 2.90
C VAL A 62 24.12 2.46 2.92
N TYR A 63 24.47 1.82 1.81
CA TYR A 63 24.38 0.37 1.62
C TYR A 63 25.71 -0.24 1.23
N TYR A 64 25.88 -1.52 1.57
CA TYR A 64 26.96 -2.39 1.12
C TYR A 64 26.41 -3.53 0.28
N SER A 65 27.19 -3.98 -0.70
CA SER A 65 26.98 -5.22 -1.45
C SER A 65 28.33 -5.94 -1.50
N ASP A 66 28.38 -7.21 -1.08
CA ASP A 66 29.60 -8.03 -1.06
C ASP A 66 30.81 -7.31 -0.42
N GLY A 67 30.56 -6.63 0.71
CA GLY A 67 31.58 -5.88 1.45
C GLY A 67 32.01 -4.55 0.81
N LYS A 68 31.44 -4.15 -0.33
CA LYS A 68 31.76 -2.88 -1.03
C LYS A 68 30.62 -1.87 -0.87
N LYS A 69 30.98 -0.61 -0.64
CA LYS A 69 30.02 0.50 -0.57
C LYS A 69 29.33 0.69 -1.92
N VAL A 70 28.01 0.82 -1.90
CA VAL A 70 27.23 1.20 -3.09
C VAL A 70 27.40 2.69 -3.33
N GLY A 71 27.89 3.06 -4.52
CA GLY A 71 28.15 4.44 -4.92
C GLY A 71 26.93 5.15 -5.52
N ALA A 72 26.78 6.45 -5.24
CA ALA A 72 25.69 7.28 -5.77
C ALA A 72 25.77 7.59 -7.28
N LYS A 73 26.93 7.34 -7.93
CA LYS A 73 27.28 7.94 -9.22
C LYS A 73 26.92 7.15 -10.48
N ASN A 74 26.47 5.89 -10.42
CA ASN A 74 26.17 5.20 -11.69
C ASN A 74 24.72 5.47 -12.10
N ASN A 75 24.54 6.43 -13.02
CA ASN A 75 23.33 6.62 -13.82
C ASN A 75 22.85 5.33 -14.52
N LYS A 76 23.69 4.29 -14.58
CA LYS A 76 23.38 2.92 -15.03
C LYS A 76 22.31 2.20 -14.17
N TYR A 77 21.99 2.73 -12.99
CA TYR A 77 21.04 2.11 -12.04
C TYR A 77 19.60 2.62 -12.16
N LYS A 78 19.35 3.68 -12.94
CA LYS A 78 18.01 4.25 -13.14
C LYS A 78 17.11 3.31 -13.96
N ASN A 79 17.69 2.60 -14.93
CA ASN A 79 16.97 1.67 -15.82
C ASN A 79 17.08 0.19 -15.36
N ASN A 80 17.66 -0.04 -14.18
CA ASN A 80 18.01 -1.36 -13.66
C ASN A 80 17.63 -1.52 -12.16
N ALA A 81 16.64 -0.77 -11.65
CA ALA A 81 16.11 -1.01 -10.31
C ALA A 81 15.67 -2.48 -10.14
N GLN A 82 15.21 -3.10 -11.22
CA GLN A 82 14.91 -4.54 -11.33
C GLN A 82 16.15 -5.45 -11.24
N LYS A 83 17.34 -5.02 -11.73
CA LYS A 83 18.61 -5.76 -11.54
C LYS A 83 19.28 -5.52 -10.19
N LEU A 84 18.82 -4.53 -9.41
CA LEU A 84 19.27 -4.33 -8.02
C LEU A 84 18.57 -5.24 -7.02
N ILE A 85 17.45 -5.88 -7.41
CA ILE A 85 16.76 -6.92 -6.64
C ILE A 85 17.69 -8.13 -6.40
N GLU A 86 18.68 -8.33 -7.27
CA GLU A 86 19.62 -9.46 -7.25
C GLU A 86 20.81 -9.28 -6.30
N ASN A 87 21.06 -8.08 -5.75
CA ASN A 87 22.20 -7.85 -4.87
C ASN A 87 21.83 -8.07 -3.38
N ASN A 88 22.74 -8.69 -2.63
CA ASN A 88 22.69 -8.83 -1.18
C ASN A 88 22.97 -7.47 -0.52
N LEU A 89 22.05 -6.51 -0.71
CA LEU A 89 22.17 -5.18 -0.14
C LEU A 89 21.99 -5.23 1.37
N ILE A 90 22.95 -4.66 2.08
CA ILE A 90 22.94 -4.54 3.55
C ILE A 90 22.98 -3.07 3.90
N HIS A 91 22.04 -2.62 4.72
CA HIS A 91 22.04 -1.27 5.28
C HIS A 91 23.18 -1.11 6.28
N ARG A 92 24.03 -0.09 6.10
CA ARG A 92 25.27 0.08 6.86
C ARG A 92 25.04 0.10 8.37
N ASP A 93 24.11 0.94 8.81
CA ASP A 93 24.02 1.30 10.23
C ASP A 93 23.23 0.26 11.04
N THR A 94 22.32 -0.48 10.38
CA THR A 94 21.51 -1.51 11.03
C THR A 94 21.97 -2.93 10.72
N SER A 95 22.86 -3.12 9.74
CA SER A 95 23.27 -4.42 9.21
C SER A 95 22.12 -5.30 8.71
N ILE A 96 20.98 -4.70 8.37
CA ILE A 96 19.78 -5.39 7.88
C ILE A 96 19.87 -5.58 6.36
N SER A 97 19.52 -6.76 5.89
CA SER A 97 19.34 -7.05 4.46
C SER A 97 18.14 -6.28 3.89
N VAL A 98 18.30 -5.65 2.73
CA VAL A 98 17.25 -4.80 2.15
C VAL A 98 17.02 -5.03 0.65
N PHE A 99 15.88 -4.56 0.16
CA PHE A 99 15.59 -4.44 -1.27
C PHE A 99 14.89 -3.10 -1.55
N PHE A 100 15.01 -2.59 -2.78
CA PHE A 100 14.30 -1.36 -3.15
C PHE A 100 12.83 -1.66 -3.45
N ASP A 101 11.95 -0.94 -2.77
CA ASP A 101 10.51 -1.00 -3.02
C ASP A 101 10.18 -0.47 -4.43
N GLY A 102 9.34 -1.21 -5.17
CA GLY A 102 9.11 -1.00 -6.60
C GLY A 102 8.52 0.38 -6.95
N THR A 103 7.61 0.90 -6.12
CA THR A 103 7.02 2.23 -6.31
C THR A 103 7.49 3.24 -5.25
N GLY A 104 8.30 2.79 -4.30
CA GLY A 104 8.78 3.57 -3.18
C GLY A 104 7.78 3.67 -2.03
N ASN A 105 6.65 2.93 -2.07
CA ASN A 105 5.65 2.77 -1.01
C ASN A 105 4.81 1.47 -1.14
N GLN A 106 5.03 0.62 -2.15
CA GLN A 106 4.16 -0.52 -2.49
C GLN A 106 3.98 -1.49 -1.33
N THR A 107 5.08 -1.87 -0.69
CA THR A 107 5.06 -2.83 0.42
C THR A 107 4.30 -2.26 1.61
N LEU A 108 4.43 -0.95 1.86
CA LEU A 108 3.74 -0.27 2.95
C LEU A 108 2.23 -0.20 2.70
N VAL A 109 1.83 0.17 1.48
CA VAL A 109 0.43 0.17 1.04
C VAL A 109 -0.19 -1.21 1.21
N LYS A 110 0.51 -2.26 0.78
CA LYS A 110 0.07 -3.64 0.94
C LYS A 110 -0.12 -4.01 2.42
N LYS A 111 0.81 -3.61 3.29
CA LYS A 111 0.72 -3.88 4.73
C LYS A 111 -0.44 -3.17 5.40
N ILE A 112 -0.68 -1.91 5.06
CA ILE A 112 -1.85 -1.18 5.54
C ILE A 112 -3.12 -1.89 5.09
N HIS A 113 -3.22 -2.24 3.80
CA HIS A 113 -4.36 -2.96 3.26
C HIS A 113 -4.58 -4.33 3.93
N GLU A 114 -3.53 -5.09 4.21
CA GLU A 114 -3.62 -6.37 4.94
C GLU A 114 -4.22 -6.23 6.35
N TYR A 115 -4.10 -5.06 6.99
CA TYR A 115 -4.59 -4.85 8.35
C TYR A 115 -5.91 -4.11 8.42
N THR A 116 -6.18 -3.22 7.46
CA THR A 116 -7.35 -2.32 7.49
C THR A 116 -8.33 -2.59 6.36
N SER A 117 -7.93 -3.39 5.36
CA SER A 117 -8.63 -3.58 4.09
C SER A 117 -8.84 -2.27 3.30
N HIS A 118 -8.08 -1.23 3.64
CA HIS A 118 -8.02 0.01 2.87
C HIS A 118 -6.77 0.01 1.97
N LEU A 119 -7.00 0.15 0.67
CA LEU A 119 -5.96 0.56 -0.25
C LEU A 119 -5.81 2.08 -0.13
N ILE A 120 -4.62 2.55 0.25
CA ILE A 120 -4.34 4.00 0.37
C ILE A 120 -3.25 4.35 -0.63
N SER A 121 -3.56 5.25 -1.56
CA SER A 121 -2.60 5.71 -2.57
C SER A 121 -2.94 7.13 -3.01
N SER A 122 -2.02 7.81 -3.69
CA SER A 122 -2.26 9.16 -4.22
C SER A 122 -3.07 9.19 -5.53
N GLY A 123 -3.79 8.11 -5.88
CA GLY A 123 -4.54 7.97 -7.13
C GLY A 123 -6.01 7.62 -6.90
N SER A 124 -6.79 7.55 -7.98
CA SER A 124 -8.23 7.24 -7.99
C SER A 124 -8.59 5.89 -7.32
N TYR A 125 -7.59 5.03 -7.15
CA TYR A 125 -7.71 3.71 -6.53
C TYR A 125 -7.70 3.71 -5.01
N SER A 126 -7.54 4.87 -4.37
CA SER A 126 -7.54 4.95 -2.91
C SER A 126 -8.95 4.79 -2.35
N HIS A 127 -9.14 3.88 -1.39
CA HIS A 127 -10.37 3.76 -0.62
C HIS A 127 -10.57 4.96 0.32
N ILE A 128 -9.48 5.63 0.70
CA ILE A 128 -9.49 6.87 1.48
C ILE A 128 -9.07 7.99 0.52
N ILE A 129 -10.08 8.68 -0.04
CA ILE A 129 -9.91 9.65 -1.12
C ILE A 129 -9.37 10.98 -0.57
N ASN A 130 -8.44 11.60 -1.31
CA ASN A 130 -7.75 12.85 -0.95
C ASN A 130 -6.84 12.75 0.28
N TYR A 131 -6.27 11.57 0.51
CA TYR A 131 -5.26 11.35 1.54
C TYR A 131 -4.05 10.65 0.97
N THR A 132 -2.89 10.94 1.55
CA THR A 132 -1.61 10.32 1.21
C THR A 132 -0.92 9.76 2.44
N ILE A 133 -0.04 8.79 2.19
CA ILE A 133 0.86 8.23 3.20
C ILE A 133 2.05 9.19 3.36
N SER A 134 2.20 9.73 4.57
CA SER A 134 3.32 10.59 4.93
C SER A 134 4.25 9.88 5.91
N HIS A 135 5.56 9.94 5.64
CA HIS A 135 6.58 9.49 6.58
C HIS A 135 6.89 10.62 7.55
N VAL A 136 6.76 10.37 8.85
CA VAL A 136 6.94 11.40 9.90
C VAL A 136 8.42 11.79 10.04
N TRP A 137 9.31 10.79 10.00
CA TRP A 137 10.75 10.95 9.87
C TRP A 137 11.16 10.59 8.43
N GLY A 138 11.83 11.51 7.74
CA GLY A 138 12.23 11.40 6.34
C GLY A 138 13.35 10.40 6.02
N GLU A 139 13.62 9.45 6.92
CA GLU A 139 14.69 8.45 6.84
C GLU A 139 14.31 7.24 5.96
N VAL A 140 13.84 7.51 4.74
CA VAL A 140 13.27 6.50 3.82
C VAL A 140 14.28 5.46 3.31
N THR A 141 15.58 5.67 3.53
CA THR A 141 16.65 4.71 3.24
C THR A 141 16.99 3.80 4.43
N ASN A 142 16.47 4.09 5.61
CA ASN A 142 16.64 3.22 6.76
C ASN A 142 15.45 2.24 6.82
N PRO A 143 15.69 0.91 6.78
CA PRO A 143 14.60 -0.07 6.75
C PRO A 143 13.71 -0.01 7.99
N LEU A 144 14.25 0.36 9.16
CA LEU A 144 13.47 0.47 10.40
C LEU A 144 12.54 1.69 10.43
N TYR A 145 12.79 2.69 9.59
CA TYR A 145 11.92 3.85 9.41
C TYR A 145 10.94 3.65 8.26
N PHE A 146 11.41 3.15 7.12
CA PHE A 146 10.58 2.99 5.93
C PHE A 146 9.54 1.88 6.06
N SER A 147 9.91 0.74 6.69
CA SER A 147 9.04 -0.44 6.74
C SER A 147 8.02 -0.42 7.87
N SER A 148 8.13 0.54 8.79
CA SER A 148 7.42 0.55 10.06
C SER A 148 6.19 1.45 10.05
N LEU A 149 5.07 0.96 10.57
CA LEU A 149 3.83 1.72 10.62
C LEU A 149 3.82 2.83 11.69
N TRP A 150 4.69 2.78 12.70
CA TRP A 150 4.82 3.86 13.69
C TRP A 150 5.29 5.19 13.08
N ASN A 151 6.00 5.12 11.94
CA ASN A 151 6.55 6.26 11.22
C ASN A 151 5.57 6.80 10.17
N ILE A 152 4.32 6.32 10.14
CA ILE A 152 3.35 6.64 9.09
C ILE A 152 2.14 7.34 9.67
N VAL A 153 1.73 8.41 8.99
CA VAL A 153 0.44 9.08 9.19
C VAL A 153 -0.22 9.26 7.83
N ILE A 154 -1.53 9.03 7.78
CA ILE A 154 -2.33 9.26 6.58
C ILE A 154 -2.90 10.67 6.66
N ILE A 155 -2.46 11.55 5.76
CA ILE A 155 -2.70 12.99 5.85
C ILE A 155 -3.52 13.44 4.65
N PRO A 156 -4.53 14.32 4.83
CA PRO A 156 -5.21 14.93 3.70
C PRO A 156 -4.22 15.60 2.74
N ASP A 157 -4.39 15.40 1.44
CA ASP A 157 -3.41 15.83 0.44
C ASP A 157 -3.10 17.34 0.52
N TYR A 158 -4.12 18.15 0.80
CA TYR A 158 -3.97 19.61 0.94
C TYR A 158 -3.20 20.03 2.20
N LEU A 159 -3.12 19.17 3.23
CA LEU A 159 -2.32 19.38 4.44
C LEU A 159 -0.92 18.80 4.32
N ASN A 160 -0.72 17.73 3.55
CA ASN A 160 0.59 17.06 3.42
C ASN A 160 1.70 17.99 2.91
N TYR A 161 1.33 19.06 2.20
CA TYR A 161 2.25 20.14 1.83
C TYR A 161 3.13 20.62 3.00
N ILE A 162 2.59 20.72 4.21
CA ILE A 162 3.34 21.16 5.40
C ILE A 162 4.41 20.13 5.80
N MET A 163 4.09 18.84 5.70
CA MET A 163 5.01 17.75 6.02
C MET A 163 6.14 17.64 4.98
N ASP A 164 5.89 18.01 3.73
CA ASP A 164 6.91 17.99 2.67
C ASP A 164 7.89 19.16 2.72
N LYS A 165 7.51 20.31 3.32
CA LYS A 165 8.36 21.50 3.33
C LYS A 165 9.47 21.47 4.38
N PRO A 166 10.67 22.03 4.10
CA PRO A 166 11.72 22.10 5.09
C PRO A 166 11.31 22.88 6.35
N GLU A 167 11.72 22.40 7.52
CA GLU A 167 11.39 23.01 8.81
C GLU A 167 11.90 24.46 8.93
N HIS A 168 13.05 24.76 8.32
CA HIS A 168 13.64 26.12 8.32
C HIS A 168 12.92 27.10 7.40
N GLN A 169 12.05 26.63 6.51
CA GLN A 169 11.33 27.51 5.59
C GLN A 169 10.22 28.29 6.31
N ASP A 170 9.58 27.68 7.31
CA ASP A 170 8.51 28.30 8.08
C ASP A 170 8.42 27.63 9.46
N LYS A 171 8.40 28.43 10.54
CA LYS A 171 8.33 27.93 11.92
C LYS A 171 7.14 26.99 12.13
N ARG A 172 6.00 27.29 11.49
CA ARG A 172 4.75 26.51 11.63
C ARG A 172 4.90 25.10 11.05
N ASN A 173 5.75 24.92 10.03
CA ASN A 173 6.08 23.59 9.52
C ASN A 173 6.83 22.77 10.58
N SER A 174 7.77 23.39 11.31
CA SER A 174 8.50 22.72 12.39
C SER A 174 7.56 22.39 13.56
N GLU A 175 6.65 23.30 13.92
CA GLU A 175 5.67 23.09 14.99
C GLU A 175 4.75 21.89 14.70
N ILE A 176 4.18 21.81 13.50
CA ILE A 176 3.33 20.68 13.09
C ILE A 176 4.13 19.38 13.05
N LYS A 177 5.33 19.39 12.46
CA LYS A 177 6.17 18.19 12.38
C LYS A 177 6.56 17.66 13.75
N ASN A 178 6.93 18.54 14.67
CA ASN A 178 7.29 18.13 16.03
C ASN A 178 6.09 17.60 16.80
N LEU A 179 4.90 18.19 16.61
CA LEU A 179 3.66 17.66 17.19
C LEU A 179 3.32 16.26 16.65
N ILE A 180 3.39 16.04 15.34
CA ILE A 180 3.14 14.71 14.75
C ILE A 180 4.19 13.68 15.21
N LYS A 181 5.48 14.06 15.29
CA LYS A 181 6.54 13.22 15.87
C LYS A 181 6.21 12.85 17.33
N ALA A 182 5.81 13.83 18.16
CA ALA A 182 5.42 13.58 19.54
C ALA A 182 4.26 12.59 19.63
N LEU A 183 3.21 12.79 18.83
CA LEU A 183 2.05 11.88 18.78
C LEU A 183 2.48 10.45 18.41
N CYS A 184 3.33 10.26 17.40
CA CYS A 184 3.85 8.93 17.07
C CYS A 184 4.67 8.30 18.20
N ILE A 185 5.45 9.09 18.94
CA ILE A 185 6.22 8.58 20.09
C ILE A 185 5.28 8.15 21.20
N GLU A 186 4.32 8.99 21.57
CA GLU A 186 3.37 8.72 22.67
C GLU A 186 2.40 7.58 22.34
N LEU A 187 1.95 7.47 21.09
CA LEU A 187 1.02 6.42 20.67
C LEU A 187 1.68 5.05 20.56
N TYR A 188 2.93 4.99 20.12
CA TYR A 188 3.53 3.72 19.68
C TYR A 188 4.77 3.28 20.43
N ASN A 189 5.43 4.18 21.18
CA ASN A 189 6.71 3.91 21.85
C ASN A 189 7.71 3.10 20.97
N PRO A 190 8.10 3.62 19.79
CA PRO A 190 8.87 2.88 18.79
C PRO A 190 10.22 2.33 19.26
N ASN A 191 10.84 2.93 20.28
CA ASN A 191 12.07 2.41 20.90
C ASN A 191 11.85 1.07 21.63
N HIS A 192 10.62 0.79 22.05
CA HIS A 192 10.23 -0.49 22.65
C HIS A 192 9.90 -1.55 21.60
N LEU A 193 9.40 -1.13 20.43
CA LEU A 193 8.91 -2.04 19.39
C LEU A 193 10.01 -2.64 18.50
N LEU A 194 11.14 -1.96 18.34
CA LEU A 194 12.17 -2.29 17.36
C LEU A 194 13.54 -2.54 18.01
N PRO A 195 14.50 -3.15 17.28
CA PRO A 195 15.78 -3.57 17.86
C PRO A 195 16.54 -2.43 18.53
N LYS A 196 17.36 -2.78 19.53
CA LYS A 196 18.31 -1.85 20.17
C LYS A 196 19.20 -1.21 19.09
N GLY A 197 19.11 0.12 18.95
CA GLY A 197 19.86 0.89 17.95
C GLY A 197 19.01 1.80 17.07
N LEU A 198 17.68 1.73 17.16
CA LEU A 198 16.82 2.78 16.60
C LEU A 198 17.05 4.08 17.38
N ASN A 199 17.72 5.05 16.75
CA ASN A 199 17.90 6.38 17.32
C ASN A 199 16.83 7.31 16.77
N ILE A 200 15.76 7.50 17.56
CA ILE A 200 14.65 8.37 17.19
C ILE A 200 15.00 9.78 17.61
N GLN A 201 14.97 10.71 16.65
CA GLN A 201 15.12 12.12 16.96
C GLN A 201 13.99 12.54 17.90
N ASN A 202 14.35 12.83 19.15
CA ASN A 202 13.40 13.25 20.16
C ASN A 202 12.93 14.69 19.90
N VAL A 203 11.75 15.03 20.40
CA VAL A 203 11.18 16.38 20.36
C VAL A 203 11.21 17.00 21.75
N THR A 204 10.94 18.31 21.85
CA THR A 204 10.95 18.98 23.15
C THR A 204 9.79 18.47 24.03
N GLN A 205 9.97 18.55 25.35
CA GLN A 205 8.95 18.10 26.32
C GLN A 205 7.59 18.79 26.10
N GLU A 206 7.60 20.05 25.66
CA GLU A 206 6.40 20.79 25.29
C GLU A 206 5.50 20.02 24.30
N TYR A 207 6.07 19.44 23.24
CA TYR A 207 5.26 18.69 22.26
C TYR A 207 4.77 17.35 22.81
N HIS A 208 5.53 16.71 23.71
CA HIS A 208 5.06 15.52 24.41
C HIS A 208 3.84 15.82 25.28
N ASP A 209 3.86 16.93 26.00
CA ASP A 209 2.75 17.34 26.87
C ASP A 209 1.50 17.68 26.04
N ILE A 210 1.67 18.38 24.91
CA ILE A 210 0.57 18.65 23.97
C ILE A 210 0.02 17.34 23.39
N ALA A 211 0.89 16.44 22.92
CA ALA A 211 0.49 15.16 22.33
C ALA A 211 -0.32 14.30 23.32
N LYS A 212 0.16 14.15 24.56
CA LYS A 212 -0.56 13.44 25.63
C LYS A 212 -1.93 14.04 25.89
N LYS A 213 -2.00 15.37 26.01
CA LYS A 213 -3.28 16.07 26.18
C LYS A 213 -4.25 15.76 25.05
N MET A 214 -3.81 15.78 23.79
CA MET A 214 -4.68 15.48 22.65
C MET A 214 -5.15 14.01 22.62
N ILE A 215 -4.29 13.09 23.04
CA ILE A 215 -4.63 11.67 23.19
C ILE A 215 -5.69 11.50 24.29
N ASP A 216 -5.48 12.10 25.46
CA ASP A 216 -6.40 12.06 26.60
C ASP A 216 -7.76 12.68 26.26
N GLU A 217 -7.76 13.77 25.51
CA GLU A 217 -8.95 14.45 24.98
C GLU A 217 -9.61 13.69 23.81
N LYS A 218 -9.04 12.56 23.37
CA LYS A 218 -9.55 11.73 22.26
C LYS A 218 -9.65 12.47 20.93
N LYS A 219 -8.71 13.39 20.66
CA LYS A 219 -8.61 14.14 19.39
C LYS A 219 -7.93 13.36 18.27
N ILE A 220 -7.48 12.14 18.54
CA ILE A 220 -6.77 11.31 17.58
C ILE A 220 -7.75 10.42 16.82
N SER A 221 -7.80 10.61 15.51
CA SER A 221 -8.54 9.74 14.60
C SER A 221 -7.65 8.59 14.13
N PHE A 222 -8.16 7.37 14.22
CA PHE A 222 -7.48 6.17 13.71
C PHE A 222 -8.12 5.68 12.41
N ILE A 223 -7.33 5.02 11.57
CA ILE A 223 -7.86 4.27 10.44
C ILE A 223 -8.69 3.08 10.96
N GLU A 224 -9.96 3.07 10.60
CA GLU A 224 -10.86 1.96 10.90
C GLU A 224 -10.69 0.81 9.91
N VAL A 225 -11.10 -0.39 10.33
CA VAL A 225 -11.12 -1.55 9.44
C VAL A 225 -12.40 -1.57 8.62
N ARG A 226 -12.31 -1.87 7.32
CA ARG A 226 -13.48 -2.01 6.45
C ARG A 226 -14.26 -3.29 6.80
N LYS A 227 -15.28 -3.16 7.66
CA LYS A 227 -16.02 -4.28 8.29
C LYS A 227 -16.73 -5.23 7.31
N GLU A 228 -17.19 -4.73 6.17
CA GLU A 228 -17.93 -5.52 5.15
C GLU A 228 -17.09 -6.67 4.60
N ILE A 229 -15.78 -6.41 4.41
CA ILE A 229 -14.81 -7.35 3.84
C ILE A 229 -14.49 -8.48 4.82
N LEU A 230 -14.21 -8.13 6.08
CA LEU A 230 -13.86 -9.10 7.12
C LEU A 230 -14.95 -10.16 7.35
N ALA A 231 -16.22 -9.82 7.14
CA ALA A 231 -17.32 -10.76 7.32
C ALA A 231 -17.37 -11.82 6.22
N GLU A 232 -17.13 -11.43 4.96
CA GLU A 232 -17.08 -12.36 3.83
C GLU A 232 -15.81 -13.23 3.87
N GLU A 233 -14.64 -12.64 4.17
CA GLU A 233 -13.38 -13.39 4.32
C GLU A 233 -13.50 -14.45 5.42
N LYS A 234 -14.02 -14.09 6.60
CA LYS A 234 -14.24 -15.04 7.70
C LYS A 234 -15.28 -16.12 7.38
N LYS A 235 -16.25 -15.83 6.51
CA LYS A 235 -17.26 -16.82 6.09
C LYS A 235 -16.63 -17.87 5.18
N GLU A 236 -15.78 -17.43 4.25
CA GLU A 236 -15.06 -18.34 3.34
C GLU A 236 -13.92 -19.08 4.07
N GLU A 237 -13.17 -18.45 4.99
CA GLU A 237 -12.10 -19.13 5.77
C GLU A 237 -12.61 -20.26 6.69
N LYS A 238 -13.85 -20.15 7.21
CA LYS A 238 -14.45 -21.18 8.08
C LYS A 238 -14.81 -22.47 7.34
N LEU A 239 -14.91 -22.42 6.02
CA LEU A 239 -15.23 -23.57 5.17
C LEU A 239 -13.93 -24.05 4.50
N SER A 240 -13.78 -25.35 4.29
CA SER A 240 -12.61 -25.84 3.54
C SER A 240 -12.73 -25.47 2.06
N GLU A 241 -11.61 -25.11 1.44
CA GLU A 241 -11.54 -24.69 0.02
C GLU A 241 -12.27 -25.66 -0.92
N THR A 242 -12.09 -26.96 -0.71
CA THR A 242 -12.73 -28.01 -1.51
C THR A 242 -14.25 -28.06 -1.34
N ALA A 243 -14.77 -27.78 -0.14
CA ALA A 243 -16.21 -27.74 0.10
C ALA A 243 -16.86 -26.52 -0.55
N ILE A 244 -16.17 -25.38 -0.52
CA ILE A 244 -16.63 -24.12 -1.11
C ILE A 244 -16.72 -24.23 -2.64
N ILE A 245 -15.65 -24.69 -3.29
CA ILE A 245 -15.58 -24.81 -4.77
C ILE A 245 -16.66 -25.76 -5.31
N LYS A 246 -17.10 -26.75 -4.51
CA LYS A 246 -18.15 -27.69 -4.90
C LYS A 246 -19.57 -27.18 -4.64
N SER A 247 -19.74 -26.02 -4.00
CA SER A 247 -21.06 -25.46 -3.74
C SER A 247 -21.60 -24.69 -4.95
N ASP A 248 -22.83 -25.00 -5.35
CA ASP A 248 -23.48 -24.36 -6.51
C ASP A 248 -23.64 -22.85 -6.33
N GLU A 249 -23.93 -22.40 -5.10
CA GLU A 249 -24.05 -20.97 -4.75
C GLU A 249 -22.72 -20.22 -5.00
N PHE A 250 -21.59 -20.79 -4.57
CA PHE A 250 -20.27 -20.19 -4.79
C PHE A 250 -19.90 -20.14 -6.26
N LEU A 251 -20.13 -21.23 -7.00
CA LEU A 251 -19.87 -21.28 -8.43
C LEU A 251 -20.76 -20.29 -9.20
N SER A 252 -22.02 -20.13 -8.82
CA SER A 252 -22.94 -19.15 -9.44
C SER A 252 -22.49 -17.71 -9.16
N LYS A 253 -22.21 -17.37 -7.90
CA LYS A 253 -21.71 -16.03 -7.50
C LYS A 253 -20.43 -15.67 -8.26
N ASN A 254 -19.50 -16.62 -8.35
CA ASN A 254 -18.23 -16.41 -9.05
C ASN A 254 -18.41 -16.28 -10.56
N LYS A 255 -19.34 -17.04 -11.14
CA LYS A 255 -19.67 -16.95 -12.55
C LYS A 255 -20.24 -15.58 -12.87
N GLU A 256 -21.26 -15.13 -12.15
CA GLU A 256 -21.83 -13.79 -12.31
C GLU A 256 -20.76 -12.70 -12.21
N PHE A 257 -19.90 -12.80 -11.20
CA PHE A 257 -18.79 -11.88 -10.99
C PHE A 257 -17.85 -11.79 -12.20
N ILE A 258 -17.21 -12.90 -12.59
CA ILE A 258 -16.14 -12.85 -13.59
C ILE A 258 -16.69 -12.61 -14.99
N PHE A 259 -17.85 -13.18 -15.32
CA PHE A 259 -18.47 -12.95 -16.63
C PHE A 259 -18.96 -11.51 -16.78
N GLY A 260 -19.49 -10.90 -15.72
CA GLY A 260 -19.86 -9.48 -15.74
C GLY A 260 -18.66 -8.58 -16.05
N LYS A 261 -17.54 -8.81 -15.37
CA LYS A 261 -16.30 -8.03 -15.59
C LYS A 261 -15.71 -8.24 -16.99
N LEU A 262 -15.68 -9.49 -17.49
CA LEU A 262 -15.21 -9.77 -18.84
C LEU A 262 -16.14 -9.20 -19.92
N ALA A 263 -17.45 -9.12 -19.66
CA ALA A 263 -18.40 -8.48 -20.57
C ALA A 263 -18.11 -6.97 -20.68
N GLU A 264 -17.90 -6.28 -19.56
CA GLU A 264 -17.58 -4.85 -19.54
C GLU A 264 -16.26 -4.53 -20.29
N ILE A 265 -15.22 -5.34 -20.10
CA ILE A 265 -13.98 -5.27 -20.88
C ILE A 265 -14.25 -5.38 -22.38
N LYS A 266 -15.14 -6.28 -22.78
CA LYS A 266 -15.46 -6.53 -24.18
C LYS A 266 -16.27 -5.38 -24.78
N GLU A 267 -17.22 -4.81 -24.03
CA GLU A 267 -17.98 -3.62 -24.45
C GLU A 267 -17.07 -2.42 -24.72
N LEU A 268 -15.95 -2.32 -23.99
CA LEU A 268 -14.93 -1.29 -24.18
C LEU A 268 -13.87 -1.66 -25.24
N ASN A 269 -13.98 -2.81 -25.91
CA ASN A 269 -13.00 -3.34 -26.88
C ASN A 269 -11.57 -3.44 -26.34
N LEU A 270 -11.42 -3.76 -25.05
CA LEU A 270 -10.11 -3.84 -24.38
C LEU A 270 -9.55 -5.26 -24.30
N ASP A 271 -10.36 -6.26 -24.67
CA ASP A 271 -10.05 -7.67 -24.55
C ASP A 271 -8.72 -8.04 -25.21
N MET A 272 -8.46 -7.56 -26.44
CA MET A 272 -7.20 -7.84 -27.15
C MET A 272 -5.96 -7.28 -26.43
N VAL A 273 -6.09 -6.16 -25.72
CA VAL A 273 -4.99 -5.53 -24.98
C VAL A 273 -4.67 -6.33 -23.71
N ILE A 274 -5.69 -6.87 -23.06
CA ILE A 274 -5.55 -7.52 -21.76
C ILE A 274 -5.38 -9.04 -21.82
N LEU A 275 -5.66 -9.67 -22.97
CA LEU A 275 -5.52 -11.11 -23.16
C LEU A 275 -4.16 -11.67 -22.69
N PRO A 276 -3.00 -11.02 -22.99
CA PRO A 276 -1.71 -11.50 -22.50
C PRO A 276 -1.61 -11.56 -20.97
N ILE A 277 -2.26 -10.64 -20.26
CA ILE A 277 -2.31 -10.60 -18.79
C ILE A 277 -3.17 -11.75 -18.27
N LEU A 278 -4.37 -11.92 -18.85
CA LEU A 278 -5.34 -12.91 -18.39
C LEU A 278 -4.94 -14.36 -18.70
N LEU A 279 -4.09 -14.57 -19.71
CA LEU A 279 -3.57 -15.89 -20.09
C LEU A 279 -2.28 -16.26 -19.33
N ASP A 280 -1.59 -15.29 -18.73
CA ASP A 280 -0.32 -15.53 -18.03
C ASP A 280 -0.58 -15.88 -16.56
N LYS A 281 -0.22 -17.12 -16.18
CA LYS A 281 -0.37 -17.63 -14.83
C LYS A 281 0.45 -16.85 -13.80
N VAL A 282 1.68 -16.47 -14.12
CA VAL A 282 2.58 -15.76 -13.18
C VAL A 282 2.02 -14.37 -12.92
N ILE A 283 1.61 -13.67 -13.98
CA ILE A 283 0.99 -12.36 -13.86
C ILE A 283 -0.32 -12.45 -13.07
N CYS A 284 -1.18 -13.44 -13.37
CA CYS A 284 -2.43 -13.64 -12.63
C CYS A 284 -2.20 -13.95 -11.13
N LYS A 285 -1.14 -14.68 -10.79
CA LYS A 285 -0.78 -14.93 -9.38
C LYS A 285 -0.35 -13.64 -8.69
N ASP A 286 0.49 -12.85 -9.34
CA ASP A 286 1.04 -11.63 -8.76
C ASP A 286 -0.02 -10.52 -8.64
N PHE A 287 -0.91 -10.39 -9.62
CA PHE A 287 -1.91 -9.33 -9.68
C PHE A 287 -3.21 -9.71 -8.97
N PHE A 288 -3.67 -10.95 -9.13
CA PHE A 288 -5.00 -11.38 -8.68
C PHE A 288 -4.94 -12.41 -7.55
N GLY A 289 -3.75 -12.91 -7.19
CA GLY A 289 -3.62 -13.96 -6.19
C GLY A 289 -4.11 -15.33 -6.66
N LEU A 290 -4.36 -15.50 -7.96
CA LEU A 290 -4.84 -16.75 -8.55
C LEU A 290 -3.69 -17.72 -8.81
N ASP A 291 -3.83 -18.99 -8.41
CA ASP A 291 -2.85 -20.03 -8.74
C ASP A 291 -2.90 -20.49 -10.21
N TYR A 292 -3.84 -19.94 -10.99
CA TYR A 292 -4.11 -20.27 -12.37
C TYR A 292 -4.33 -18.99 -13.19
N ALA A 293 -4.17 -19.08 -14.50
CA ALA A 293 -4.53 -17.98 -15.39
C ALA A 293 -6.06 -17.78 -15.38
N VAL A 294 -6.49 -16.52 -15.45
CA VAL A 294 -7.92 -16.17 -15.53
C VAL A 294 -8.58 -16.84 -16.73
N LEU A 295 -7.90 -16.78 -17.87
CA LEU A 295 -8.26 -17.43 -19.11
C LEU A 295 -7.28 -18.55 -19.44
N GLN A 296 -7.76 -19.60 -20.10
CA GLN A 296 -6.89 -20.58 -20.75
C GLN A 296 -7.45 -20.98 -22.12
N ASN A 297 -6.56 -21.37 -23.03
CA ASN A 297 -6.95 -21.97 -24.29
C ASN A 297 -7.80 -23.22 -24.05
N LYS A 298 -8.69 -23.52 -25.01
CA LYS A 298 -9.49 -24.74 -25.04
C LYS A 298 -8.58 -25.96 -25.24
N SER A 299 -7.95 -26.44 -24.18
CA SER A 299 -7.30 -27.76 -24.15
C SER A 299 -7.97 -28.64 -23.11
N GLU A 300 -8.18 -29.89 -23.48
CA GLU A 300 -8.69 -30.93 -22.60
C GLU A 300 -7.67 -31.15 -21.47
N GLU A 301 -8.05 -30.93 -20.20
CA GLU A 301 -7.62 -31.80 -19.07
C GLU A 301 -7.93 -31.25 -17.65
N LYS A 302 -8.41 -30.02 -17.45
CA LYS A 302 -8.65 -29.49 -16.07
C LYS A 302 -10.06 -28.98 -15.83
N LYS A 303 -11.05 -29.89 -15.95
CA LYS A 303 -12.49 -29.59 -15.75
C LYS A 303 -12.85 -29.06 -14.35
N GLU A 304 -12.01 -29.28 -13.35
CA GLU A 304 -12.31 -28.89 -11.96
C GLU A 304 -11.97 -27.42 -11.65
N ARG A 305 -11.08 -26.79 -12.43
CA ARG A 305 -10.52 -25.44 -12.15
C ARG A 305 -11.04 -24.34 -13.05
N TYR A 306 -11.84 -24.73 -14.05
CA TYR A 306 -12.37 -23.87 -15.09
C TYR A 306 -13.83 -24.23 -15.36
N TYR A 307 -14.65 -23.24 -15.72
CA TYR A 307 -16.02 -23.50 -16.15
C TYR A 307 -16.02 -24.36 -17.41
N SER A 308 -16.78 -25.47 -17.38
CA SER A 308 -16.74 -26.49 -18.42
C SER A 308 -17.61 -26.17 -19.63
N LYS A 309 -18.63 -25.32 -19.46
CA LYS A 309 -19.66 -25.03 -20.49
C LYS A 309 -19.74 -23.56 -20.87
N ASP A 310 -19.05 -22.69 -20.15
CA ASP A 310 -19.13 -21.24 -20.34
C ASP A 310 -17.75 -20.69 -20.74
N PHE A 311 -17.73 -19.91 -21.82
CA PHE A 311 -16.49 -19.48 -22.47
C PHE A 311 -16.48 -17.97 -22.66
N PHE A 312 -15.30 -17.38 -22.54
CA PHE A 312 -15.04 -16.02 -23.02
C PHE A 312 -14.70 -16.07 -24.51
N LYS A 313 -15.27 -15.16 -25.30
CA LYS A 313 -14.90 -14.98 -26.71
C LYS A 313 -14.22 -13.65 -26.87
N ASP A 314 -13.02 -13.64 -27.42
CA ASP A 314 -12.37 -12.39 -27.81
C ASP A 314 -13.03 -11.76 -29.05
N SER A 315 -12.52 -10.61 -29.45
CA SER A 315 -12.93 -9.84 -30.63
C SER A 315 -12.63 -10.56 -31.96
N ASN A 316 -11.72 -11.53 -31.96
CA ASN A 316 -11.42 -12.38 -33.12
C ASN A 316 -12.28 -13.66 -33.17
N GLY A 317 -13.12 -13.89 -32.15
CA GLY A 317 -13.95 -15.09 -32.03
C GLY A 317 -13.25 -16.30 -31.41
N THR A 318 -12.03 -16.14 -30.88
CA THR A 318 -11.31 -17.19 -30.15
C THR A 318 -11.98 -17.47 -28.81
N GLU A 319 -12.24 -18.75 -28.52
CA GLU A 319 -12.87 -19.19 -27.26
C GLU A 319 -11.83 -19.55 -26.19
N TYR A 320 -12.03 -19.03 -24.98
CA TYR A 320 -11.23 -19.30 -23.80
C TYR A 320 -12.08 -19.83 -22.64
N GLN A 321 -11.53 -20.78 -21.89
CA GLN A 321 -12.12 -21.22 -20.63
C GLN A 321 -11.76 -20.24 -19.52
N ILE A 322 -12.70 -20.00 -18.60
CA ILE A 322 -12.53 -19.06 -17.47
C ILE A 322 -12.38 -19.85 -16.17
N THR A 323 -11.43 -19.45 -15.32
CA THR A 323 -11.23 -20.12 -14.02
C THR A 323 -12.43 -19.94 -13.10
N ASN A 324 -12.75 -20.96 -12.30
CA ASN A 324 -13.80 -20.92 -11.28
C ASN A 324 -13.24 -20.63 -9.86
N HIS A 325 -11.93 -20.41 -9.73
CA HIS A 325 -11.22 -20.25 -8.46
C HIS A 325 -11.25 -18.81 -7.92
N TRP A 326 -12.45 -18.28 -7.71
CA TRP A 326 -12.66 -16.89 -7.28
C TRP A 326 -13.11 -16.81 -5.82
N PHE A 327 -12.17 -16.72 -4.89
CA PHE A 327 -12.51 -16.38 -3.51
C PHE A 327 -12.60 -14.88 -3.32
N PHE A 328 -13.12 -14.45 -2.18
CA PHE A 328 -13.32 -13.06 -1.83
C PHE A 328 -12.11 -12.18 -2.19
N LYS A 329 -10.91 -12.57 -1.76
CA LYS A 329 -9.68 -11.83 -1.99
C LYS A 329 -9.33 -11.69 -3.49
N GLN A 330 -9.50 -12.75 -4.27
CA GLN A 330 -9.26 -12.75 -5.71
C GLN A 330 -10.28 -11.85 -6.42
N ARG A 331 -11.55 -11.87 -5.98
CA ARG A 331 -12.60 -11.00 -6.52
C ARG A 331 -12.31 -9.53 -6.26
N GLU A 332 -11.84 -9.17 -5.06
CA GLU A 332 -11.42 -7.80 -4.73
C GLU A 332 -10.25 -7.35 -5.61
N LEU A 333 -9.16 -8.12 -5.65
CA LEU A 333 -7.97 -7.78 -6.45
C LEU A 333 -8.28 -7.61 -7.93
N PHE A 334 -9.12 -8.49 -8.48
CA PHE A 334 -9.53 -8.41 -9.87
C PHE A 334 -10.50 -7.24 -10.12
N SER A 335 -11.43 -6.96 -9.20
CA SER A 335 -12.34 -5.80 -9.31
C SER A 335 -11.56 -4.51 -9.29
N GLU A 336 -10.59 -4.39 -8.39
CA GLU A 336 -9.70 -3.23 -8.32
C GLU A 336 -9.00 -3.04 -9.67
N TRP A 337 -8.26 -4.05 -10.15
CA TRP A 337 -7.56 -4.01 -11.43
C TRP A 337 -8.48 -3.67 -12.60
N HIS A 338 -9.65 -4.31 -12.67
CA HIS A 338 -10.64 -4.08 -13.70
C HIS A 338 -11.16 -2.65 -13.70
N ASN A 339 -11.54 -2.11 -12.54
CA ASN A 339 -12.04 -0.74 -12.44
C ASN A 339 -10.96 0.28 -12.88
N LYS A 340 -9.67 -0.01 -12.62
CA LYS A 340 -8.53 0.79 -13.13
C LYS A 340 -8.45 0.79 -14.64
N LEU A 341 -8.61 -0.40 -15.21
CA LEU A 341 -8.60 -0.58 -16.65
C LEU A 341 -9.73 0.24 -17.26
N VAL A 342 -10.96 0.08 -16.78
CA VAL A 342 -12.12 0.83 -17.27
C VAL A 342 -11.92 2.33 -17.13
N GLU A 343 -11.56 2.84 -15.95
CA GLU A 343 -11.35 4.27 -15.72
C GLU A 343 -10.30 4.86 -16.67
N LYS A 344 -9.19 4.15 -16.88
CA LYS A 344 -8.13 4.61 -17.80
C LYS A 344 -8.66 4.77 -19.23
N TYR A 345 -9.40 3.78 -19.73
CA TYR A 345 -9.82 3.75 -21.13
C TYR A 345 -11.13 4.50 -21.40
N SER A 346 -12.00 4.68 -20.40
CA SER A 346 -13.18 5.55 -20.51
C SER A 346 -12.79 7.03 -20.60
N ASN A 347 -11.70 7.46 -19.95
CA ASN A 347 -11.20 8.82 -20.03
C ASN A 347 -10.51 9.16 -21.37
N GLU A 348 -10.04 8.16 -22.12
CA GLU A 348 -9.44 8.35 -23.45
C GLU A 348 -10.50 8.51 -24.55
N ILE A 349 -11.72 7.98 -24.35
CA ILE A 349 -12.84 8.06 -25.32
C ILE A 349 -13.52 9.44 -25.31
N ILE A 350 -13.45 10.20 -24.20
CA ILE A 350 -14.10 11.52 -24.08
C ILE A 350 -13.28 12.64 -24.77
N ILE A 351 -12.05 12.34 -25.23
CA ILE A 351 -11.13 13.32 -25.84
C ILE A 351 -11.05 13.16 -27.38
N GLN A 352 -11.79 12.22 -27.97
CA GLN A 352 -12.01 12.13 -29.43
C GLN A 352 -13.39 12.68 -29.79
#